data_AF-A0A1X6PKE0-F1
#
_entry.id   AF-A0A1X6PKE0-F1
#
_cell.length_a   1.000
_cell.length_b   1.000
_cell.length_c   1.000
_cell.angle_alpha   90.00
_cell.angle_beta   90.00
_cell.angle_gamma   90.00
#
_symmetry.space_group_name_H-M   'P 1'
#
loop_
_entity.id
_entity.type
_entity.pdbx_description
1 polymer ?
#
loop_
_entity_poly.entity_id
_entity_poly.type
_entity_poly.pdbx_seq_one_letter_code
_entity_poly.pdbx_strand_id
1 'polypeptide(L)'
;MAEAGPDAVRVVAYDARAHGHSVTADPAREYELSAEQQVDDAVGVVTALYGGGEAAGGPPVPPLVIVGHSMGGAIATRLVASGRLPNVLGLVVIDVVEGTAVQALPYMRTWLRSRSRSFASMPRGIRYVVNAGHVRRALSARISVPPQLVLVQPPDGGGGAPDADAADGGGRPHRRPRWMWRTQLEKSEVFWRGWFVGLSAAFLHCNVAKVLVLAGVDRLDRELMIAQMQGKFQTVMIPSAGHAVHEDEPFATAGAIVGFLRRNLFIGAGGDDGTSVPAIFQQRRPVVPRRV
;
A
#
# COMPACT_ATOMS: atom_id res chain seq x y z
N MET A 1 14.32 -14.97 -24.41
CA MET A 1 14.07 -14.22 -23.16
C MET A 1 15.35 -14.29 -22.35
N ALA A 2 15.91 -13.17 -21.91
CA ALA A 2 17.11 -13.20 -21.06
C ALA A 2 16.79 -13.98 -19.78
N GLU A 3 17.65 -14.93 -19.39
CA GLU A 3 17.51 -15.66 -18.14
C GLU A 3 17.51 -14.66 -16.97
N ALA A 4 16.56 -14.84 -16.07
CA ALA A 4 16.42 -13.99 -14.91
C ALA A 4 17.60 -14.27 -13.97
N GLY A 5 18.40 -13.24 -13.65
CA GLY A 5 19.56 -13.38 -12.77
C GLY A 5 19.19 -13.80 -11.34
N PRO A 6 20.18 -14.13 -10.49
CA PRO A 6 19.96 -14.67 -9.13
C PRO A 6 19.24 -13.71 -8.16
N ASP A 7 19.13 -12.42 -8.52
CA ASP A 7 18.38 -11.41 -7.78
C ASP A 7 16.98 -11.12 -8.37
N ALA A 8 16.55 -11.88 -9.38
CA ALA A 8 15.29 -11.62 -10.05
C ALA A 8 14.09 -11.91 -9.15
N VAL A 9 13.15 -10.96 -9.12
CA VAL A 9 11.88 -11.09 -8.41
C VAL A 9 10.72 -10.86 -9.37
N ARG A 10 9.57 -11.47 -9.06
CA ARG A 10 8.30 -11.16 -9.71
C ARG A 10 7.55 -10.17 -8.83
N VAL A 11 7.02 -9.12 -9.44
CA VAL A 11 6.22 -8.11 -8.74
C VAL A 11 4.77 -8.26 -9.17
N VAL A 12 3.89 -8.42 -8.19
CA VAL A 12 2.43 -8.37 -8.38
C VAL A 12 1.93 -7.13 -7.67
N ALA A 13 1.56 -6.12 -8.46
CA ALA A 13 0.85 -4.94 -7.98
C ALA A 13 -0.61 -5.05 -8.45
N TYR A 14 -1.55 -5.02 -7.52
CA TYR A 14 -2.97 -5.10 -7.82
C TYR A 14 -3.69 -3.86 -7.33
N ASP A 15 -4.75 -3.47 -8.03
CA ASP A 15 -5.64 -2.41 -7.59
C ASP A 15 -6.57 -2.95 -6.50
N ALA A 16 -6.53 -2.37 -5.30
CA ALA A 16 -7.47 -2.71 -4.24
C ALA A 16 -8.91 -2.35 -4.64
N ARG A 17 -9.90 -2.96 -3.98
CA ARG A 17 -11.32 -2.57 -4.17
C ARG A 17 -11.53 -1.06 -4.06
N ALA A 18 -12.44 -0.53 -4.87
CA ALA A 18 -12.70 0.90 -5.05
C ALA A 18 -11.49 1.76 -5.48
N HIS A 19 -10.36 1.16 -5.84
CA HIS A 19 -9.16 1.85 -6.33
C HIS A 19 -8.82 1.41 -7.77
N GLY A 20 -8.12 2.28 -8.48
CA GLY A 20 -7.64 2.02 -9.84
C GLY A 20 -8.73 1.50 -10.78
N HIS A 21 -8.49 0.35 -11.39
CA HIS A 21 -9.39 -0.32 -12.32
C HIS A 21 -10.21 -1.45 -11.71
N SER A 22 -10.01 -1.78 -10.42
CA SER A 22 -10.78 -2.81 -9.75
C SER A 22 -12.26 -2.43 -9.65
N VAL A 23 -13.12 -3.43 -9.88
CA VAL A 23 -14.57 -3.31 -9.81
C VAL A 23 -15.13 -4.47 -8.99
N THR A 24 -16.12 -4.19 -8.16
CA THR A 24 -16.83 -5.23 -7.41
C THR A 24 -18.03 -5.72 -8.22
N ALA A 25 -18.34 -7.01 -8.12
CA ALA A 25 -19.52 -7.58 -8.80
C ALA A 25 -20.83 -6.94 -8.31
N ASP A 26 -20.89 -6.63 -7.02
CA ASP A 26 -21.97 -5.85 -6.40
C ASP A 26 -21.50 -4.40 -6.17
N PRO A 27 -22.04 -3.41 -6.91
CA PRO A 27 -21.71 -2.00 -6.73
C PRO A 27 -22.08 -1.46 -5.34
N ALA A 28 -23.10 -2.01 -4.68
CA ALA A 28 -23.50 -1.58 -3.34
C ALA A 28 -22.41 -1.88 -2.30
N ARG A 29 -21.57 -2.89 -2.58
CA ARG A 29 -20.44 -3.28 -1.75
C ARG A 29 -19.12 -2.66 -2.19
N GLU A 30 -19.07 -1.77 -3.19
CA GLU A 30 -17.80 -1.20 -3.69
C GLU A 30 -16.98 -0.55 -2.56
N TYR A 31 -17.66 0.15 -1.64
CA TYR A 31 -17.04 0.86 -0.51
C TYR A 31 -17.01 0.05 0.79
N GLU A 32 -17.31 -1.26 0.77
CA GLU A 32 -17.07 -2.14 1.91
C GLU A 32 -15.55 -2.32 2.07
N LEU A 33 -14.92 -1.40 2.80
CA LEU A 33 -13.47 -1.27 2.90
C LEU A 33 -12.98 -1.67 4.29
N SER A 34 -13.71 -2.52 5.02
CA SER A 34 -13.21 -3.11 6.26
C SER A 34 -11.86 -3.83 6.05
N ALA A 35 -11.07 -3.93 7.11
CA ALA A 35 -9.80 -4.64 7.05
C ALA A 35 -9.98 -6.10 6.62
N GLU A 36 -11.02 -6.75 7.11
CA GLU A 36 -11.36 -8.14 6.78
C GLU A 36 -11.69 -8.31 5.30
N GLN A 37 -12.58 -7.48 4.74
CA GLN A 37 -12.91 -7.56 3.31
C GLN A 37 -11.69 -7.29 2.42
N GLN A 38 -10.82 -6.35 2.78
CA GLN A 38 -9.61 -6.09 2.01
C GLN A 38 -8.58 -7.24 2.11
N VAL A 39 -8.52 -7.93 3.24
CA VAL A 39 -7.75 -9.17 3.39
C VAL A 39 -8.36 -10.30 2.53
N ASP A 40 -9.68 -10.45 2.53
CA ASP A 40 -10.39 -11.41 1.66
C ASP A 40 -10.05 -11.18 0.19
N ASP A 41 -10.11 -9.93 -0.26
CA ASP A 41 -9.79 -9.57 -1.64
C ASP A 41 -8.34 -9.91 -1.99
N ALA A 42 -7.39 -9.60 -1.09
CA ALA A 42 -5.97 -9.91 -1.30
C ALA A 42 -5.71 -11.43 -1.40
N VAL A 43 -6.38 -12.22 -0.54
CA VAL A 43 -6.37 -13.69 -0.63
C VAL A 43 -6.98 -14.15 -1.94
N GLY A 44 -8.08 -13.54 -2.37
CA GLY A 44 -8.75 -13.83 -3.65
C GLY A 44 -7.84 -13.57 -4.86
N VAL A 45 -7.07 -12.47 -4.85
CA VAL A 45 -6.10 -12.16 -5.91
C VAL A 45 -5.02 -13.24 -6.01
N VAL A 46 -4.40 -13.62 -4.89
CA VAL A 46 -3.38 -14.69 -4.90
C VAL A 46 -3.99 -16.02 -5.34
N THR A 47 -5.18 -16.35 -4.83
CA THR A 47 -5.93 -17.56 -5.21
C THR A 47 -6.21 -17.59 -6.71
N ALA A 48 -6.64 -16.49 -7.31
CA ALA A 48 -6.93 -16.41 -8.74
C ALA A 48 -5.67 -16.53 -9.60
N LEU A 49 -4.54 -15.97 -9.15
CA LEU A 49 -3.27 -16.03 -9.88
C LEU A 49 -2.64 -17.42 -9.88
N TYR A 50 -2.87 -18.20 -8.82
CA TYR A 50 -2.24 -19.52 -8.62
C TYR A 50 -3.24 -20.67 -8.50
N GLY A 51 -4.49 -20.47 -8.93
CA GLY A 51 -5.53 -21.51 -8.96
C GLY A 51 -5.81 -22.17 -7.60
N GLY A 52 -5.75 -21.42 -6.49
CA GLY A 52 -5.91 -21.97 -5.13
C GLY A 52 -4.75 -22.85 -4.65
N GLY A 53 -3.61 -22.81 -5.35
CA GLY A 53 -2.44 -23.64 -5.07
C GLY A 53 -2.61 -25.09 -5.54
N GLU A 54 -1.63 -25.93 -5.22
CA GLU A 54 -1.62 -27.34 -5.63
C GLU A 54 -2.87 -28.11 -5.18
N ALA A 55 -3.41 -27.76 -4.00
CA ALA A 55 -4.61 -28.39 -3.44
C ALA A 55 -5.88 -28.22 -4.29
N ALA A 56 -5.92 -27.19 -5.16
CA ALA A 56 -7.03 -26.92 -6.08
C ALA A 56 -6.64 -27.16 -7.56
N GLY A 57 -5.51 -27.84 -7.81
CA GLY A 57 -5.02 -28.16 -9.15
C GLY A 57 -4.32 -26.99 -9.86
N GLY A 58 -4.09 -25.87 -9.17
CA GLY A 58 -3.31 -24.74 -9.65
C GLY A 58 -1.80 -24.91 -9.42
N PRO A 59 -0.95 -24.06 -10.03
CA PRO A 59 0.48 -24.07 -9.75
C PRO A 59 0.75 -23.73 -8.27
N PRO A 60 1.87 -24.20 -7.69
CA PRO A 60 2.24 -23.85 -6.33
C PRO A 60 2.38 -22.34 -6.17
N VAL A 61 1.83 -21.81 -5.07
CA VAL A 61 2.02 -20.40 -4.69
C VAL A 61 3.51 -20.20 -4.37
N PRO A 62 4.24 -19.35 -5.10
CA PRO A 62 5.66 -19.14 -4.86
C PRO A 62 5.88 -18.48 -3.49
N PRO A 63 7.12 -18.47 -2.96
CA PRO A 63 7.43 -17.70 -1.78
C PRO A 63 7.04 -16.22 -1.94
N LEU A 64 6.31 -15.70 -0.95
CA LEU A 64 5.73 -14.36 -0.99
C LEU A 64 6.42 -13.42 -0.02
N VAL A 65 6.63 -12.18 -0.46
CA VAL A 65 6.93 -11.05 0.42
C VAL A 65 5.81 -10.03 0.22
N ILE A 66 5.06 -9.76 1.29
CA ILE A 66 3.91 -8.85 1.23
C ILE A 66 4.41 -7.43 1.50
N VAL A 67 4.05 -6.50 0.62
CA VAL A 67 4.44 -5.09 0.72
C VAL A 67 3.18 -4.23 0.80
N GLY A 68 3.13 -3.30 1.74
CA GLY A 68 2.01 -2.39 1.88
C GLY A 68 2.42 -1.00 2.34
N HIS A 69 1.79 0.03 1.78
CA HIS A 69 1.96 1.43 2.16
C HIS A 69 0.71 1.98 2.85
N SER A 70 0.88 2.75 3.93
CA SER A 70 -0.25 3.45 4.58
C SER A 70 -1.42 2.51 4.91
N MET A 71 -2.64 2.74 4.39
CA MET A 71 -3.76 1.79 4.46
C MET A 71 -3.35 0.39 4.00
N GLY A 72 -2.69 0.27 2.85
CA GLY A 72 -2.18 -1.01 2.34
C GLY A 72 -1.16 -1.67 3.26
N GLY A 73 -0.39 -0.90 4.05
CA GLY A 73 0.50 -1.43 5.09
C GLY A 73 -0.26 -2.06 6.25
N ALA A 74 -1.39 -1.46 6.64
CA ALA A 74 -2.30 -2.03 7.62
C ALA A 74 -2.94 -3.33 7.11
N ILE A 75 -3.42 -3.34 5.87
CA ILE A 75 -4.01 -4.54 5.25
C ILE A 75 -2.96 -5.63 5.06
N ALA A 76 -1.75 -5.30 4.57
CA ALA A 76 -0.64 -6.23 4.43
C ALA A 76 -0.29 -6.90 5.76
N THR A 77 -0.23 -6.12 6.85
CA THR A 77 0.02 -6.65 8.19
C THR A 77 -1.06 -7.63 8.62
N ARG A 78 -2.34 -7.26 8.43
CA ARG A 78 -3.48 -8.12 8.81
C ARG A 78 -3.58 -9.36 7.94
N LEU A 79 -3.24 -9.26 6.66
CA LEU A 79 -3.15 -10.39 5.73
C LEU A 79 -2.13 -11.41 6.22
N VAL A 80 -0.92 -10.96 6.56
CA VAL A 80 0.12 -11.85 7.10
C VAL A 80 -0.27 -12.41 8.47
N ALA A 81 -0.81 -11.57 9.37
CA ALA A 81 -1.27 -12.00 10.69
C ALA A 81 -2.41 -13.02 10.64
N SER A 82 -3.24 -13.00 9.59
CA SER A 82 -4.35 -13.94 9.41
C SER A 82 -3.89 -15.38 9.13
N GLY A 83 -2.65 -15.57 8.66
CA GLY A 83 -2.13 -16.88 8.25
C GLY A 83 -2.83 -17.50 7.03
N ARG A 84 -3.65 -16.73 6.31
CA ARG A 84 -4.46 -17.24 5.18
C ARG A 84 -3.71 -17.40 3.86
N LEU A 85 -2.50 -16.82 3.76
CA LEU A 85 -1.63 -17.03 2.60
C LEU A 85 -0.54 -18.06 2.93
N PRO A 86 -0.33 -19.06 2.06
CA PRO A 86 0.81 -19.95 2.20
C PRO A 86 2.12 -19.22 1.82
N ASN A 87 3.26 -19.78 2.24
CA ASN A 87 4.60 -19.40 1.79
C ASN A 87 4.98 -17.92 1.97
N VAL A 88 4.39 -17.21 2.94
CA VAL A 88 4.81 -15.84 3.25
C VAL A 88 6.13 -15.84 4.02
N LEU A 89 7.19 -15.32 3.40
CA LEU A 89 8.53 -15.22 3.98
C LEU A 89 8.78 -13.89 4.69
N GLY A 90 8.14 -12.82 4.22
CA GLY A 90 8.41 -11.48 4.72
C GLY A 90 7.27 -10.49 4.58
N LEU A 91 7.34 -9.45 5.40
CA LEU A 91 6.41 -8.33 5.43
C LEU A 91 7.19 -7.00 5.40
N VAL A 92 6.86 -6.16 4.41
CA VAL A 92 7.38 -4.81 4.23
C VAL A 92 6.22 -3.83 4.47
N VAL A 93 6.37 -2.99 5.49
CA VAL A 93 5.39 -1.93 5.80
C VAL A 93 6.04 -0.58 5.51
N ILE A 94 5.37 0.25 4.72
CA ILE A 94 5.87 1.56 4.29
C ILE A 94 5.00 2.66 4.92
N ASP A 95 5.66 3.49 5.72
CA ASP A 95 5.17 4.76 6.25
C ASP A 95 3.80 4.70 6.96
N VAL A 96 3.63 3.67 7.82
CA VAL A 96 2.49 3.57 8.74
C VAL A 96 2.91 2.98 10.08
N VAL A 97 2.44 3.60 11.15
CA VAL A 97 2.56 3.15 12.53
C VAL A 97 1.23 3.47 13.23
N GLU A 98 0.76 2.58 14.11
CA GLU A 98 -0.55 2.73 14.77
C GLU A 98 -0.70 4.08 15.46
N GLY A 99 0.23 4.43 16.36
CA GLY A 99 0.12 5.63 17.18
C GLY A 99 -0.07 6.91 16.34
N THR A 100 0.74 7.09 15.30
CA THR A 100 0.64 8.27 14.42
C THR A 100 -0.55 8.19 13.47
N ALA A 101 -0.90 7.01 12.95
CA ALA A 101 -2.06 6.84 12.09
C ALA A 101 -3.37 7.14 12.81
N VAL A 102 -3.54 6.63 14.03
CA VAL A 102 -4.75 6.87 14.85
C VAL A 102 -4.88 8.34 15.24
N GLN A 103 -3.77 8.99 15.60
CA GLN A 103 -3.75 10.43 15.91
C GLN A 103 -4.07 11.30 14.69
N ALA A 104 -3.75 10.85 13.48
CA ALA A 104 -4.01 11.58 12.24
C ALA A 104 -5.50 11.53 11.80
N LEU A 105 -6.29 10.54 12.26
CA LEU A 105 -7.66 10.32 11.78
C LEU A 105 -8.56 11.57 11.85
N PRO A 106 -8.60 12.35 12.95
CA PRO A 106 -9.42 13.56 13.02
C PRO A 106 -9.04 14.60 11.97
N TYR A 107 -7.74 14.70 11.65
CA TYR A 107 -7.21 15.65 10.67
C TYR A 107 -7.46 15.21 9.23
N MET A 108 -7.55 13.90 8.97
CA MET A 108 -7.81 13.39 7.62
C MET A 108 -9.14 13.89 7.04
N ARG A 109 -10.18 14.03 7.86
CA ARG A 109 -11.46 14.64 7.44
C ARG A 109 -11.26 16.05 6.87
N THR A 110 -10.52 16.88 7.60
CA THR A 110 -10.26 18.27 7.21
C THR A 110 -9.42 18.32 5.94
N TRP A 111 -8.39 17.48 5.85
CA TRP A 111 -7.55 17.37 4.66
C TRP A 111 -8.32 16.86 3.42
N LEU A 112 -9.23 15.90 3.59
CA LEU A 112 -10.12 15.44 2.53
C LEU A 112 -11.07 16.53 2.05
N ARG A 113 -11.50 17.43 2.94
CA ARG A 113 -12.40 18.54 2.57
C ARG A 113 -11.67 19.67 1.87
N SER A 114 -10.38 19.90 2.16
CA SER A 114 -9.59 20.96 1.54
C SER A 114 -9.07 20.61 0.14
N ARG A 115 -9.09 19.33 -0.25
CA ARG A 115 -8.59 18.94 -1.58
C ARG A 115 -9.47 19.48 -2.71
N SER A 116 -8.84 19.75 -3.85
CA SER A 116 -9.57 19.95 -5.10
C SER A 116 -10.39 18.70 -5.43
N ARG A 117 -11.70 18.88 -5.63
CA ARG A 117 -12.64 17.78 -5.90
C ARG A 117 -12.69 17.35 -7.36
N SER A 118 -12.32 18.26 -8.28
CA SER A 118 -12.35 17.99 -9.71
C SER A 118 -11.27 18.78 -10.45
N PHE A 119 -10.94 18.30 -11.65
CA PHE A 119 -9.93 18.88 -12.52
C PHE A 119 -10.47 18.99 -13.95
N ALA A 120 -10.14 20.10 -14.63
CA ALA A 120 -10.53 20.30 -16.02
C ALA A 120 -9.81 19.36 -17.00
N SER A 121 -8.66 18.81 -16.62
CA SER A 121 -7.90 17.86 -17.44
C SER A 121 -6.98 16.98 -16.58
N MET A 122 -6.60 15.82 -17.12
CA MET A 122 -5.65 14.90 -16.48
C MET A 122 -4.31 15.59 -16.11
N PRO A 123 -3.66 16.38 -17.00
CA PRO A 123 -2.45 17.12 -16.63
C PRO A 123 -2.63 18.11 -15.47
N ARG A 124 -3.82 18.72 -15.32
CA ARG A 124 -4.12 19.59 -14.16
C ARG A 124 -4.23 18.79 -12.87
N GLY A 125 -4.83 17.61 -12.90
CA GLY A 125 -4.86 16.68 -11.77
C GLY A 125 -3.46 16.24 -11.34
N ILE A 126 -2.63 15.81 -12.30
CA ILE A 126 -1.22 15.45 -12.05
C ILE A 126 -0.46 16.63 -11.42
N ARG A 127 -0.58 17.83 -11.99
CA ARG A 127 0.09 19.04 -11.46
C ARG A 127 -0.38 19.38 -10.06
N TYR A 128 -1.67 19.26 -9.78
CA TYR A 128 -2.23 19.48 -8.44
C TYR A 128 -1.59 18.55 -7.40
N VAL A 129 -1.51 17.24 -7.69
CA VAL A 129 -0.92 16.24 -6.78
C VAL A 129 0.54 16.57 -6.47
N VAL A 130 1.32 16.97 -7.48
CA VAL A 130 2.73 17.34 -7.30
C VAL A 130 2.86 18.64 -6.49
N ASN A 131 2.11 19.68 -6.84
CA ASN A 131 2.17 20.97 -6.17
C ASN A 131 1.66 20.91 -4.72
N ALA A 132 0.68 20.06 -4.44
CA ALA A 132 0.17 19.82 -3.08
C ALA A 132 1.14 18.95 -2.25
N GLY A 133 2.23 18.46 -2.83
CA GLY A 133 3.23 17.63 -2.15
C GLY A 133 2.74 16.24 -1.78
N HIS A 134 1.64 15.76 -2.36
CA HIS A 134 1.14 14.40 -2.14
C HIS A 134 2.10 13.35 -2.69
N VAL A 135 2.66 13.63 -3.87
CA VAL A 135 3.75 12.91 -4.52
C VAL A 135 4.72 13.96 -5.06
N ARG A 136 5.95 13.96 -4.55
CA ARG A 136 6.98 14.96 -4.90
C ARG A 136 7.62 14.68 -6.26
N ARG A 137 7.65 13.41 -6.68
CA ARG A 137 8.28 13.00 -7.94
C ARG A 137 7.31 13.08 -9.12
N ALA A 138 7.49 14.09 -9.97
CA ALA A 138 6.62 14.30 -11.14
C ALA A 138 6.55 13.10 -12.11
N LEU A 139 7.64 12.35 -12.29
CA LEU A 139 7.64 11.14 -13.11
C LEU A 139 6.75 10.04 -12.52
N SER A 140 6.75 9.87 -11.19
CA SER A 140 5.87 8.91 -10.51
C SER A 140 4.42 9.35 -10.65
N ALA A 141 4.13 10.63 -10.35
CA ALA A 141 2.78 11.18 -10.42
C ALA A 141 2.15 11.05 -11.83
N ARG A 142 2.94 11.16 -12.90
CA ARG A 142 2.44 10.97 -14.29
C ARG A 142 1.96 9.54 -14.58
N ILE A 143 2.39 8.57 -13.78
CA ILE A 143 2.01 7.15 -13.90
C ILE A 143 0.93 6.80 -12.87
N SER A 144 1.07 7.27 -11.63
CA SER A 144 0.22 6.87 -10.50
C SER A 144 -1.07 7.67 -10.36
N VAL A 145 -1.13 8.93 -10.82
CA VAL A 145 -2.34 9.77 -10.70
C VAL A 145 -3.44 9.41 -11.70
N PRO A 146 -3.17 9.04 -12.97
CA PRO A 146 -4.23 8.67 -13.91
C PRO A 146 -5.25 7.64 -13.41
N PRO A 147 -4.87 6.48 -12.81
CA PRO A 147 -5.83 5.53 -12.28
C PRO A 147 -6.57 6.03 -11.02
N GLN A 148 -6.13 7.13 -10.41
CA GLN A 148 -6.82 7.78 -9.28
C GLN A 148 -7.92 8.74 -9.74
N LEU A 149 -8.05 8.99 -11.06
CA LEU A 149 -9.04 9.93 -11.60
C LEU A 149 -9.96 9.25 -12.62
N VAL A 150 -11.23 9.62 -12.59
CA VAL A 150 -12.25 9.19 -13.57
C VAL A 150 -12.90 10.39 -14.23
N LEU A 151 -13.21 10.28 -15.52
CA LEU A 151 -13.92 11.30 -16.26
C LEU A 151 -15.43 11.20 -15.98
N VAL A 152 -15.98 12.20 -15.31
CA VAL A 152 -17.41 12.26 -14.96
C VAL A 152 -18.11 13.21 -15.92
N GLN A 153 -19.17 12.71 -16.57
CA GLN A 153 -20.04 13.51 -17.42
C GLN A 153 -20.93 14.41 -16.54
N PRO A 154 -21.26 15.64 -16.97
CA PRO A 154 -22.25 16.44 -16.29
C PRO A 154 -23.61 15.70 -16.30
N PRO A 155 -24.43 15.82 -15.24
CA PRO A 155 -25.77 15.24 -15.24
C PRO A 155 -26.60 15.82 -16.39
N ASP A 156 -27.33 14.94 -17.08
CA ASP A 156 -28.27 15.31 -18.14
C ASP A 156 -29.39 16.17 -17.55
N GLY A 157 -29.53 17.41 -18.03
CA GLY A 157 -30.66 18.28 -17.70
C GLY A 157 -30.64 18.93 -16.30
N GLY A 158 -29.90 20.04 -16.15
CA GLY A 158 -30.21 21.10 -15.17
C GLY A 158 -29.28 21.28 -13.96
N GLY A 159 -29.00 22.53 -13.58
CA GLY A 159 -28.80 22.90 -12.15
C GLY A 159 -27.40 23.03 -11.49
N GLY A 160 -26.28 22.58 -12.06
CA GLY A 160 -24.92 22.77 -11.48
C GLY A 160 -24.24 24.14 -11.72
N ALA A 161 -23.46 24.57 -10.72
CA ALA A 161 -22.76 25.86 -10.66
C ALA A 161 -21.79 26.13 -11.85
N PRO A 162 -21.63 27.41 -12.26
CA PRO A 162 -20.70 27.79 -13.33
C PRO A 162 -19.23 27.54 -12.96
N ASP A 163 -18.41 27.28 -13.96
CA ASP A 163 -16.96 27.09 -13.81
C ASP A 163 -16.29 28.43 -13.46
N ALA A 164 -15.61 28.50 -12.30
CA ALA A 164 -14.88 29.69 -11.87
C ALA A 164 -13.62 29.97 -12.73
N ASP A 165 -13.21 29.02 -13.57
CA ASP A 165 -12.05 29.12 -14.47
C ASP A 165 -12.42 29.55 -15.91
N ALA A 166 -13.67 29.94 -16.18
CA ALA A 166 -14.12 30.41 -17.49
C ALA A 166 -13.69 31.88 -17.73
N ALA A 167 -12.39 32.12 -17.80
CA ALA A 167 -11.82 33.46 -18.07
C ALA A 167 -11.71 33.80 -19.56
N ASP A 168 -12.30 33.02 -20.48
CA ASP A 168 -12.18 33.28 -21.91
C ASP A 168 -13.51 33.11 -22.67
N GLY A 169 -13.98 34.22 -23.25
CA GLY A 169 -14.82 34.27 -24.45
C GLY A 169 -16.24 33.71 -24.40
N GLY A 170 -17.22 34.58 -24.10
CA GLY A 170 -18.45 34.81 -24.91
C GLY A 170 -19.34 33.65 -25.42
N GLY A 171 -19.22 32.42 -24.93
CA GLY A 171 -20.02 31.27 -25.37
C GLY A 171 -20.96 30.74 -24.29
N ARG A 172 -22.12 30.15 -24.71
CA ARG A 172 -23.06 29.46 -23.82
C ARG A 172 -22.30 28.47 -22.90
N PRO A 173 -22.66 28.33 -21.61
CA PRO A 173 -21.98 27.43 -20.68
C PRO A 173 -22.25 25.96 -21.07
N HIS A 174 -21.49 25.44 -22.03
CA HIS A 174 -21.39 24.01 -22.26
C HIS A 174 -20.63 23.41 -21.08
N ARG A 175 -21.35 22.75 -20.16
CA ARG A 175 -20.77 22.03 -19.02
C ARG A 175 -19.85 20.94 -19.56
N ARG A 176 -18.55 21.06 -19.28
CA ARG A 176 -17.54 20.10 -19.77
C ARG A 176 -17.40 18.93 -18.79
N PRO A 177 -17.08 17.73 -19.28
CA PRO A 177 -16.69 16.61 -18.43
C PRO A 177 -15.55 17.01 -17.48
N ARG A 178 -15.57 16.50 -16.25
CA ARG A 178 -14.57 16.81 -15.22
C ARG A 178 -13.89 15.54 -14.75
N TRP A 179 -12.59 15.60 -14.52
CA TRP A 179 -11.87 14.52 -13.86
C TRP A 179 -12.10 14.61 -12.36
N MET A 180 -12.56 13.54 -11.74
CA MET A 180 -12.82 13.45 -10.30
C MET A 180 -12.06 12.28 -9.70
N TRP A 181 -11.86 12.28 -8.39
CA TRP A 181 -11.23 11.16 -7.70
C TRP A 181 -12.02 9.87 -7.91
N ARG A 182 -11.33 8.78 -8.34
CA ARG A 182 -11.90 7.44 -8.50
C ARG A 182 -12.50 6.95 -7.18
N THR A 183 -11.77 7.13 -6.10
CA THR A 183 -12.14 6.67 -4.76
C THR A 183 -12.67 7.84 -3.92
N GLN A 184 -13.92 7.73 -3.47
CA GLN A 184 -14.50 8.63 -2.47
C GLN A 184 -14.04 8.20 -1.07
N LEU A 185 -12.82 8.58 -0.69
CA LEU A 185 -12.18 8.12 0.55
C LEU A 185 -12.97 8.50 1.81
N GLU A 186 -13.78 9.54 1.76
CA GLU A 186 -14.72 9.90 2.83
C GLU A 186 -15.71 8.78 3.18
N LYS A 187 -16.10 7.93 2.21
CA LYS A 187 -17.00 6.79 2.46
C LYS A 187 -16.33 5.68 3.26
N SER A 188 -14.99 5.62 3.26
CA SER A 188 -14.25 4.59 3.98
C SER A 188 -13.97 4.94 5.43
N GLU A 189 -14.37 6.14 5.88
CA GLU A 189 -14.06 6.65 7.21
C GLU A 189 -14.46 5.72 8.36
N VAL A 190 -15.62 5.08 8.22
CA VAL A 190 -16.14 4.12 9.21
C VAL A 190 -15.18 2.96 9.47
N PHE A 191 -14.28 2.66 8.53
CA PHE A 191 -13.32 1.56 8.60
C PHE A 191 -11.93 1.97 9.08
N TRP A 192 -11.58 3.26 9.09
CA TRP A 192 -10.21 3.71 9.35
C TRP A 192 -9.68 3.25 10.70
N ARG A 193 -10.50 3.30 11.75
CA ARG A 193 -10.14 2.76 13.06
C ARG A 193 -9.84 1.26 12.99
N GLY A 194 -10.66 0.51 12.27
CA GLY A 194 -10.45 -0.94 12.07
C GLY A 194 -9.18 -1.28 11.29
N TRP A 195 -8.65 -0.35 10.50
CA TRP A 195 -7.35 -0.55 9.83
C TRP A 195 -6.20 -0.43 10.82
N PHE A 196 -6.16 0.64 11.61
CA PHE A 196 -4.97 1.03 12.36
C PHE A 196 -4.94 0.61 13.83
N VAL A 197 -6.09 0.44 14.50
CA VAL A 197 -6.11 0.04 15.92
C VAL A 197 -5.65 -1.41 16.07
N GLY A 198 -4.69 -1.65 16.97
CA GLY A 198 -4.00 -2.92 17.18
C GLY A 198 -3.03 -3.30 16.07
N LEU A 199 -2.68 -2.38 15.17
CA LEU A 199 -1.78 -2.64 14.05
C LEU A 199 -0.36 -2.93 14.53
N SER A 200 0.15 -2.21 15.54
CA SER A 200 1.52 -2.43 16.04
C SER A 200 1.66 -3.82 16.66
N ALA A 201 0.70 -4.22 17.49
CA ALA A 201 0.63 -5.57 18.04
C ALA A 201 0.50 -6.65 16.94
N ALA A 202 -0.36 -6.45 15.94
CA ALA A 202 -0.53 -7.38 14.82
C ALA A 202 0.77 -7.52 14.00
N PHE A 203 1.47 -6.42 13.74
CA PHE A 203 2.76 -6.42 13.04
C PHE A 203 3.81 -7.22 13.81
N LEU A 204 3.88 -7.05 15.13
CA LEU A 204 4.83 -7.80 15.96
C LEU A 204 4.49 -9.29 16.07
N HIS A 205 3.19 -9.65 15.99
CA HIS A 205 2.74 -11.04 16.02
C HIS A 205 3.03 -11.81 14.73
N CYS A 206 3.22 -11.12 13.59
CA CYS A 206 3.56 -11.77 12.33
C CYS A 206 4.89 -12.54 12.42
N ASN A 207 4.83 -13.88 12.33
CA ASN A 207 6.00 -14.76 12.43
C ASN A 207 6.76 -14.90 11.10
N VAL A 208 7.15 -13.76 10.53
CA VAL A 208 7.93 -13.65 9.29
C VAL A 208 9.04 -12.61 9.46
N ALA A 209 9.98 -12.55 8.51
CA ALA A 209 10.96 -11.46 8.47
C ALA A 209 10.23 -10.13 8.20
N LYS A 210 10.58 -9.06 8.93
CA LYS A 210 9.86 -7.79 8.87
C LYS A 210 10.78 -6.62 8.64
N VAL A 211 10.37 -5.70 7.79
CA VAL A 211 11.01 -4.38 7.63
C VAL A 211 9.96 -3.28 7.62
N LEU A 212 10.24 -2.21 8.37
CA LEU A 212 9.48 -0.99 8.42
C LEU A 212 10.28 0.13 7.75
N VAL A 213 9.76 0.68 6.65
CA VAL A 213 10.37 1.78 5.89
C VAL A 213 9.63 3.06 6.25
N LEU A 214 10.35 4.07 6.76
CA LEU A 214 9.75 5.30 7.28
C LEU A 214 10.37 6.55 6.64
N ALA A 215 9.55 7.58 6.45
CA ALA A 215 10.05 8.91 6.11
C ALA A 215 10.61 9.65 7.35
N GLY A 216 10.09 9.38 8.55
CA GLY A 216 10.49 10.06 9.80
C GLY A 216 10.57 9.12 11.01
N VAL A 217 11.59 9.31 11.86
CA VAL A 217 11.81 8.50 13.08
C VAL A 217 10.82 8.81 14.20
N ASP A 218 10.22 10.00 14.15
CA ASP A 218 9.15 10.49 15.02
C ASP A 218 7.85 9.69 14.89
N ARG A 219 7.80 8.75 13.95
CA ARG A 219 6.60 7.95 13.66
C ARG A 219 6.46 6.69 14.51
N LEU A 220 7.52 6.20 15.14
CA LEU A 220 7.45 4.99 15.96
C LEU A 220 6.67 5.25 17.24
N ASP A 221 5.68 4.41 17.53
CA ASP A 221 5.03 4.40 18.84
C ASP A 221 5.89 3.65 19.87
N ARG A 222 5.50 3.74 21.15
CA ARG A 222 6.25 3.13 22.26
C ARG A 222 6.45 1.62 22.07
N GLU A 223 5.44 0.92 21.54
CA GLU A 223 5.51 -0.54 21.36
C GLU A 223 6.52 -0.92 20.28
N LEU A 224 6.46 -0.24 19.13
CA LEU A 224 7.41 -0.45 18.03
C LEU A 224 8.83 0.01 18.40
N MET A 225 9.00 1.09 19.18
CA MET A 225 10.31 1.50 19.68
C MET A 225 10.95 0.40 20.54
N ILE A 226 10.21 -0.18 21.49
CA ILE A 226 10.71 -1.28 22.33
C ILE A 226 11.07 -2.49 21.46
N ALA A 227 10.20 -2.86 20.53
CA ALA A 227 10.43 -4.01 19.65
C ALA A 227 11.60 -3.80 18.68
N GLN A 228 11.81 -2.58 18.20
CA GLN A 228 12.97 -2.21 17.40
C GLN A 228 14.27 -2.36 18.21
N MET A 229 14.31 -1.84 19.45
CA MET A 229 15.45 -2.00 20.35
C MET A 229 15.75 -3.47 20.68
N GLN A 230 14.71 -4.33 20.68
CA GLN A 230 14.85 -5.79 20.83
C GLN A 230 15.22 -6.52 19.53
N GLY A 231 15.37 -5.82 18.40
CA GLY A 231 15.72 -6.40 17.11
C GLY A 231 14.63 -7.27 16.49
N LYS A 232 13.34 -7.04 16.82
CA LYS A 232 12.21 -7.85 16.32
C LYS A 232 11.87 -7.61 14.84
N PHE A 233 12.33 -6.50 14.28
CA PHE A 233 12.17 -6.14 12.86
C PHE A 233 13.28 -5.16 12.45
N GLN A 234 13.51 -5.03 11.14
CA GLN A 234 14.42 -4.05 10.58
C GLN A 234 13.71 -2.71 10.39
N THR A 235 14.40 -1.60 10.63
CA THR A 235 13.91 -0.26 10.28
C THR A 235 14.82 0.37 9.24
N VAL A 236 14.24 0.98 8.21
CA VAL A 236 14.96 1.76 7.20
C VAL A 236 14.37 3.16 7.11
N MET A 237 15.22 4.18 7.15
CA MET A 237 14.82 5.59 7.10
C MET A 237 15.11 6.18 5.73
N ILE A 238 14.11 6.86 5.14
CA ILE A 238 14.23 7.59 3.87
C ILE A 238 13.71 9.03 4.07
N PRO A 239 14.49 9.91 4.72
CA PRO A 239 14.01 11.21 5.18
C PRO A 239 13.77 12.25 4.08
N SER A 240 14.25 12.01 2.85
CA SER A 240 13.99 12.88 1.72
C SER A 240 12.56 12.74 1.17
N ALA A 241 11.85 11.66 1.51
CA ALA A 241 10.49 11.40 1.07
C ALA A 241 9.42 12.14 1.90
N GLY A 242 8.26 12.36 1.29
CA GLY A 242 7.01 12.63 1.99
C GLY A 242 6.33 11.33 2.42
N HIS A 243 4.99 11.34 2.45
CA HIS A 243 4.19 10.17 2.84
C HIS A 243 4.27 9.02 1.82
N ALA A 244 4.28 9.33 0.52
CA ALA A 244 4.37 8.34 -0.55
C ALA A 244 5.83 7.96 -0.82
N VAL A 245 6.50 7.32 0.16
CA VAL A 245 7.95 7.04 0.14
C VAL A 245 8.40 6.30 -1.13
N HIS A 246 7.61 5.31 -1.55
CA HIS A 246 7.90 4.52 -2.75
C HIS A 246 7.72 5.30 -4.06
N GLU A 247 6.97 6.40 -4.06
CA GLU A 247 6.81 7.27 -5.24
C GLU A 247 7.85 8.39 -5.27
N ASP A 248 8.14 8.97 -4.10
CA ASP A 248 9.10 10.07 -3.95
C ASP A 248 10.53 9.56 -4.16
N GLU A 249 10.85 8.43 -3.53
CA GLU A 249 12.18 7.82 -3.50
C GLU A 249 12.14 6.34 -3.94
N PRO A 250 11.78 6.07 -5.21
CA PRO A 250 11.58 4.70 -5.68
C PRO A 250 12.85 3.85 -5.64
N PHE A 251 14.02 4.45 -5.93
CA PHE A 251 15.29 3.73 -5.91
C PHE A 251 15.77 3.42 -4.50
N ALA A 252 15.62 4.35 -3.56
CA ALA A 252 15.95 4.11 -2.15
C ALA A 252 14.99 3.06 -1.54
N THR A 253 13.71 3.13 -1.89
CA THR A 253 12.72 2.13 -1.46
C THR A 253 13.04 0.75 -2.04
N ALA A 254 13.36 0.66 -3.33
CA ALA A 254 13.80 -0.58 -3.95
C ALA A 254 15.09 -1.12 -3.30
N GLY A 255 16.07 -0.25 -3.00
CA GLY A 255 17.29 -0.61 -2.30
C GLY A 255 17.02 -1.16 -0.89
N ALA A 256 16.07 -0.56 -0.16
CA ALA A 256 15.64 -1.04 1.16
C ALA A 256 15.04 -2.44 1.08
N ILE A 257 14.15 -2.67 0.09
CA ILE A 257 13.50 -3.97 -0.12
C ILE A 257 14.54 -5.00 -0.57
N VAL A 258 15.36 -4.73 -1.59
CA VAL A 258 16.40 -5.66 -2.07
C VAL A 258 17.41 -5.98 -0.98
N GLY A 259 17.84 -4.99 -0.20
CA GLY A 259 18.71 -5.19 0.95
C GLY A 259 18.08 -6.11 2.00
N PHE A 260 16.78 -5.93 2.28
CA PHE A 260 16.00 -6.83 3.14
C PHE A 260 15.92 -8.24 2.56
N LEU A 261 15.62 -8.41 1.27
CA LEU A 261 15.54 -9.72 0.63
C LEU A 261 16.88 -10.46 0.69
N ARG A 262 17.99 -9.81 0.34
CA ARG A 262 19.33 -10.40 0.40
C ARG A 262 19.77 -10.73 1.83
N ARG A 263 19.51 -9.83 2.79
CA ARG A 263 19.84 -10.05 4.22
C ARG A 263 19.17 -11.32 4.77
N ASN A 264 17.96 -11.61 4.31
CA ASN A 264 17.20 -12.78 4.73
C ASN A 264 17.36 -13.99 3.79
N LEU A 265 18.29 -13.92 2.83
CA LEU A 265 18.58 -14.99 1.86
C LEU A 265 17.37 -15.39 1.01
N PHE A 266 16.46 -14.45 0.73
CA PHE A 266 15.31 -14.70 -0.15
C PHE A 266 15.69 -14.63 -1.63
N ILE A 267 16.78 -13.93 -1.95
CA ILE A 267 17.38 -13.79 -3.29
C ILE A 267 18.91 -13.80 -3.18
N GLY A 268 19.61 -14.01 -4.29
CA GLY A 268 21.07 -13.86 -4.36
C GLY A 268 21.89 -15.04 -3.83
N ALA A 269 21.26 -16.14 -3.41
CA ALA A 269 21.96 -17.39 -3.17
C ALA A 269 22.29 -18.05 -4.52
N GLY A 270 23.52 -17.88 -5.00
CA GLY A 270 24.02 -18.61 -6.17
C GLY A 270 24.44 -20.03 -5.78
N GLY A 271 23.90 -21.04 -6.48
CA GLY A 271 24.43 -22.40 -6.50
C GLY A 271 23.37 -23.49 -6.33
N ASP A 272 23.02 -24.10 -7.46
CA ASP A 272 22.53 -25.47 -7.71
C ASP A 272 21.61 -26.21 -6.72
N ASP A 273 20.65 -26.90 -7.36
CA ASP A 273 19.74 -27.93 -6.85
C ASP A 273 18.41 -27.37 -6.33
N GLY A 274 17.34 -27.67 -7.07
CA GLY A 274 15.94 -27.30 -6.79
C GLY A 274 15.35 -27.92 -5.51
N THR A 275 16.12 -27.97 -4.43
CA THR A 275 15.78 -28.60 -3.17
C THR A 275 15.86 -27.57 -2.05
N SER A 276 14.67 -27.13 -1.64
CA SER A 276 14.37 -26.49 -0.36
C SER A 276 15.11 -25.19 -0.05
N VAL A 277 14.39 -24.06 -0.09
CA VAL A 277 14.68 -22.95 0.82
C VAL A 277 14.58 -23.53 2.24
N PRO A 278 15.69 -23.67 3.00
CA PRO A 278 15.59 -24.17 4.36
C PRO A 278 14.70 -23.20 5.14
N ALA A 279 13.92 -23.69 6.11
CA ALA A 279 13.11 -22.87 6.98
C ALA A 279 14.00 -21.91 7.80
N ILE A 280 14.40 -20.79 7.21
CA ILE A 280 15.47 -19.90 7.71
C ILE A 280 14.94 -18.94 8.80
N PHE A 281 13.64 -18.93 9.10
CA PHE A 281 13.09 -18.09 10.16
C PHE A 281 12.19 -18.87 11.14
N GLN A 282 12.82 -19.53 12.11
CA GLN A 282 12.29 -19.45 13.47
C GLN A 282 12.86 -18.18 14.08
N GLN A 283 12.00 -17.24 14.51
CA GLN A 283 12.44 -16.18 15.43
C GLN A 283 13.34 -16.84 16.49
N ARG A 284 14.58 -16.33 16.65
CA ARG A 284 15.47 -16.82 17.71
C ARG A 284 14.67 -16.81 19.01
N ARG A 285 14.47 -17.98 19.63
CA ARG A 285 13.80 -18.06 20.93
C ARG A 285 14.45 -17.02 21.86
N PRO A 286 13.67 -16.30 22.69
CA PRO A 286 14.24 -15.37 23.65
C PRO A 286 15.34 -16.07 24.45
N VAL A 287 16.55 -15.50 24.46
CA VAL A 287 17.62 -16.01 25.31
C VAL A 287 17.19 -15.78 26.75
N VAL A 288 16.84 -16.86 27.45
CA VAL A 288 16.50 -16.80 28.87
C VAL A 288 17.73 -16.29 29.62
N PRO A 289 17.65 -15.20 30.40
CA PRO A 289 18.77 -14.72 31.19
C PRO A 289 19.23 -15.83 32.14
N ARG A 290 20.53 -16.14 32.15
CA ARG A 290 21.10 -16.98 33.21
C ARG A 290 20.89 -16.22 34.53
N ARG A 291 20.14 -16.82 35.45
CA ARG A 291 20.11 -16.36 36.84
C ARG A 291 21.55 -16.43 37.37
N VAL A 292 22.07 -15.28 37.81
CA VAL A 292 23.29 -15.18 38.62
C VAL A 292 22.92 -15.54 40.05
#